data_AF-M9LZZ9-F1
#
_entry.id   AF-M9LZZ9-F1
#
_cell.length_a   1.000
_cell.length_b   1.000
_cell.length_c   1.000
_cell.angle_alpha   90.00
_cell.angle_beta   90.00
_cell.angle_gamma   90.00
#
_symmetry.space_group_name_H-M   'P 1'
#
loop_
_entity.id
_entity.type
_entity.pdbx_description
1 polymer ?
#
loop_
_entity_poly.entity_id
_entity_poly.type
_entity_poly.pdbx_seq_one_letter_code
_entity_poly.pdbx_strand_id
1 'polypeptide(L)'
;MEAVAAVMADNFKEDGLYVHLLPDPSTRVEVLKLFFRNYIELLYDYGGLYATSEKMEAVALVFRSERVGASWASRMSYTWGVARAIAKSLRMCRYISPAGFLRALSGLRSMSSAWLASLGDQPYLHLDMLVVQPQYRGQGWVRKIMSPLLAECRERRIACTLETQNPRNVGLYEHYGFTIVDTIQMRNSDLKQYCMVCLPGNGGLAERESRASDSHVVTQHDGEGVRMNLTNLRLMNEQVIRIYDTDLPQNEIAKKLIMNDVIISAILSISM
;
A
#
# COMPACT_ATOMS: atom_id res chain seq x y z
N MET A 1 4.29 16.70 -16.06
CA MET A 1 2.91 16.17 -15.94
C MET A 1 2.45 15.45 -17.21
N GLU A 2 2.09 16.14 -18.31
CA GLU A 2 1.41 15.50 -19.48
C GLU A 2 2.11 14.23 -20.00
N ALA A 3 3.42 14.28 -20.26
CA ALA A 3 4.19 13.13 -20.73
C ALA A 3 4.18 11.95 -19.73
N VAL A 4 4.16 12.25 -18.44
CA VAL A 4 4.09 11.24 -17.36
C VAL A 4 2.70 10.62 -17.29
N ALA A 5 1.64 11.42 -17.44
CA ALA A 5 0.27 10.93 -17.52
C ALA A 5 0.04 10.04 -18.76
N ALA A 6 0.71 10.34 -19.88
CA ALA A 6 0.71 9.48 -21.07
C ALA A 6 1.47 8.15 -20.82
N VAL A 7 2.65 8.19 -20.18
CA VAL A 7 3.40 6.97 -19.80
C VAL A 7 2.58 6.09 -18.84
N MET A 8 1.92 6.68 -17.83
CA MET A 8 1.02 5.95 -16.94
C MET A 8 -0.17 5.36 -17.70
N ALA A 9 -0.87 6.16 -18.51
CA ALA A 9 -2.03 5.71 -19.27
C ALA A 9 -1.71 4.54 -20.21
N ASP A 10 -0.58 4.58 -20.92
CA ASP A 10 -0.20 3.51 -21.85
C ASP A 10 0.21 2.20 -21.12
N ASN A 11 0.78 2.31 -19.92
CA ASN A 11 1.20 1.15 -19.14
C ASN A 11 0.05 0.51 -18.33
N PHE A 12 -0.89 1.32 -17.85
CA PHE A 12 -2.03 0.86 -17.05
C PHE A 12 -3.29 0.52 -17.87
N LYS A 13 -3.31 0.76 -19.19
CA LYS A 13 -4.49 0.47 -20.04
C LYS A 13 -4.95 -0.99 -19.99
N GLU A 14 -4.06 -1.96 -19.80
CA GLU A 14 -4.43 -3.38 -19.65
C GLU A 14 -4.32 -3.90 -18.20
N ASP A 15 -4.18 -3.01 -17.20
CA ASP A 15 -4.27 -3.45 -15.80
C ASP A 15 -5.73 -3.71 -15.41
N GLY A 16 -5.96 -4.79 -14.65
CA GLY A 16 -7.29 -5.27 -14.29
C GLY A 16 -8.17 -4.23 -13.63
N LEU A 17 -7.61 -3.35 -12.78
CA LEU A 17 -8.36 -2.25 -12.16
C LEU A 17 -8.93 -1.31 -13.22
N TYR A 18 -8.09 -0.81 -14.12
CA TYR A 18 -8.50 0.17 -15.11
C TYR A 18 -9.35 -0.43 -16.24
N VAL A 19 -9.14 -1.71 -16.58
CA VAL A 19 -10.05 -2.50 -17.43
C VAL A 19 -11.45 -2.58 -16.79
N HIS A 20 -11.55 -2.85 -15.49
CA HIS A 20 -12.83 -2.94 -14.79
C HIS A 20 -13.56 -1.57 -14.70
N LEU A 21 -12.83 -0.50 -14.39
CA LEU A 21 -13.39 0.85 -14.32
C LEU A 21 -13.85 1.36 -15.71
N LEU A 22 -13.05 1.06 -16.75
CA LEU A 22 -13.16 1.59 -18.12
C LEU A 22 -13.11 0.42 -19.13
N PRO A 23 -14.20 -0.36 -19.27
CA PRO A 23 -14.20 -1.61 -20.02
C PRO A 23 -13.98 -1.42 -21.52
N ASP A 24 -14.48 -0.34 -22.12
CA ASP A 24 -14.24 -0.01 -23.53
C ASP A 24 -12.77 0.35 -23.78
N PRO A 25 -12.00 -0.45 -24.53
CA PRO A 25 -10.58 -0.17 -24.81
C PRO A 25 -10.38 1.00 -25.78
N SER A 26 -11.37 1.35 -26.61
CA SER A 26 -11.23 2.38 -27.64
C SER A 26 -11.12 3.79 -27.06
N THR A 27 -11.75 4.04 -25.91
CA THR A 27 -11.68 5.31 -25.19
C THR A 27 -10.72 5.29 -24.01
N ARG A 28 -10.41 4.10 -23.45
CA ARG A 28 -9.65 3.90 -22.20
C ARG A 28 -8.39 4.76 -22.10
N VAL A 29 -7.55 4.79 -23.12
CA VAL A 29 -6.25 5.50 -23.09
C VAL A 29 -6.42 7.02 -22.94
N GLU A 30 -7.35 7.64 -23.65
CA GLU A 30 -7.60 9.09 -23.54
C GLU A 30 -8.26 9.47 -22.21
N VAL A 31 -9.14 8.60 -21.70
CA VAL A 31 -9.71 8.75 -20.36
C VAL A 31 -8.60 8.63 -19.29
N LEU A 32 -7.71 7.63 -19.40
CA LEU A 32 -6.59 7.46 -18.46
C LEU A 32 -5.60 8.63 -18.51
N LYS A 33 -5.29 9.20 -19.68
CA LYS A 33 -4.45 10.41 -19.78
C LYS A 33 -5.04 11.57 -18.96
N LEU A 34 -6.34 11.82 -19.09
CA LEU A 34 -7.03 12.85 -18.31
C LEU A 34 -7.09 12.53 -16.81
N PHE A 35 -7.35 11.27 -16.44
CA PHE A 35 -7.33 10.81 -15.06
C PHE A 35 -5.94 11.01 -14.43
N PHE A 36 -4.89 10.39 -14.97
CA PHE A 36 -3.54 10.45 -14.41
C PHE A 36 -3.01 11.89 -14.35
N ARG A 37 -3.32 12.74 -15.33
CA ARG A 37 -2.99 14.17 -15.25
C ARG A 37 -3.61 14.84 -14.02
N ASN A 38 -4.92 14.71 -13.83
CA ASN A 38 -5.64 15.35 -12.72
C ASN A 38 -5.25 14.74 -11.37
N TYR A 39 -4.90 13.46 -11.36
CA TYR A 39 -4.52 12.69 -10.17
C TYR A 39 -3.08 12.99 -9.72
N ILE A 40 -2.13 13.09 -10.66
CA ILE A 40 -0.78 13.63 -10.38
C ILE A 40 -0.89 15.08 -9.89
N GLU A 41 -1.76 15.91 -10.47
CA GLU A 41 -1.97 17.30 -10.00
C GLU A 41 -2.51 17.33 -8.55
N LEU A 42 -3.46 16.45 -8.22
CA LEU A 42 -4.01 16.32 -6.87
C LEU A 42 -2.95 15.95 -5.84
N LEU A 43 -2.06 15.00 -6.16
CA LEU A 43 -1.10 14.44 -5.22
C LEU A 43 0.27 15.14 -5.23
N TYR A 44 0.49 16.13 -6.10
CA TYR A 44 1.79 16.80 -6.28
C TYR A 44 2.31 17.42 -4.97
N ASP A 45 1.46 18.20 -4.29
CA ASP A 45 1.84 18.86 -3.03
C ASP A 45 2.05 17.84 -1.89
N TYR A 46 1.26 16.77 -1.88
CA TYR A 46 1.21 15.73 -0.84
C TYR A 46 2.20 14.58 -1.06
N GLY A 47 3.05 14.64 -2.08
CA GLY A 47 3.88 13.51 -2.48
C GLY A 47 5.17 13.87 -3.23
N GLY A 48 5.74 12.89 -3.91
CA GLY A 48 6.82 13.07 -4.87
C GLY A 48 6.53 12.29 -6.15
N LEU A 49 6.74 12.93 -7.29
CA LEU A 49 6.69 12.29 -8.60
C LEU A 49 8.13 12.06 -9.07
N TYR A 50 8.50 10.79 -9.22
CA TYR A 50 9.86 10.36 -9.54
C TYR A 50 9.91 9.75 -10.93
N ALA A 51 10.99 10.01 -11.67
CA ALA A 51 11.32 9.35 -12.93
C ALA A 51 12.82 8.99 -12.92
N THR A 52 13.19 7.86 -13.52
CA THR A 52 14.59 7.39 -13.50
C THR A 52 15.55 8.17 -14.40
N SER A 53 15.01 8.87 -15.39
CA SER A 53 15.67 9.87 -16.23
C SER A 53 14.61 10.65 -17.02
N GLU A 54 15.03 11.56 -17.90
CA GLU A 54 14.17 12.21 -18.90
C GLU A 54 13.44 11.19 -19.82
N LYS A 55 14.01 10.00 -20.01
CA LYS A 55 13.39 8.90 -20.78
C LYS A 55 12.27 8.19 -20.01
N MET A 56 12.12 8.48 -18.72
CA MET A 56 11.10 7.93 -17.83
C MET A 56 11.04 6.39 -17.83
N GLU A 57 12.19 5.70 -17.81
CA GLU A 57 12.24 4.24 -17.96
C GLU A 57 11.40 3.53 -16.90
N ALA A 58 11.51 4.01 -15.66
CA ALA A 58 10.49 3.86 -14.64
C ALA A 58 9.99 5.23 -14.14
N VAL A 59 8.74 5.23 -13.68
CA VAL A 59 8.03 6.37 -13.07
C VAL A 59 7.37 5.88 -11.80
N ALA A 60 7.39 6.69 -10.73
CA ALA A 60 6.63 6.43 -9.52
C ALA A 60 5.97 7.68 -8.95
N LEU A 61 4.79 7.51 -8.36
CA LEU A 61 4.12 8.50 -7.53
C LEU A 61 4.14 7.97 -6.09
N VAL A 62 4.70 8.75 -5.17
CA VAL A 62 4.82 8.38 -3.75
C VAL A 62 4.11 9.43 -2.92
N PHE A 63 2.99 9.06 -2.30
CA PHE A 63 2.29 9.89 -1.32
C PHE A 63 3.04 9.88 0.03
N ARG A 64 2.99 11.00 0.75
CA ARG A 64 3.75 11.26 1.98
C ARG A 64 2.79 11.74 3.06
N SER A 65 2.40 10.86 3.98
CA SER A 65 1.28 11.14 4.89
C SER A 65 1.53 12.34 5.81
N GLU A 66 2.79 12.65 6.12
CA GLU A 66 3.20 13.85 6.86
C GLU A 66 2.79 15.16 6.16
N ARG A 67 2.66 15.18 4.83
CA ARG A 67 2.36 16.39 4.05
C ARG A 67 0.89 16.78 4.01
N VAL A 68 -0.03 15.86 4.31
CA VAL A 68 -1.46 16.21 4.43
C VAL A 68 -1.73 17.04 5.68
N GLY A 69 -0.87 16.94 6.70
CA GLY A 69 -0.93 17.71 7.93
C GLY A 69 -2.12 17.35 8.83
N ALA A 70 -1.93 17.43 10.15
CA ALA A 70 -2.98 17.10 11.12
C ALA A 70 -4.12 18.14 11.21
N SER A 71 -3.95 19.32 10.62
CA SER A 71 -4.84 20.47 10.81
C SER A 71 -6.17 20.35 10.07
N TRP A 72 -7.21 21.03 10.58
CA TRP A 72 -8.48 21.19 9.86
C TRP A 72 -8.30 21.91 8.51
N ALA A 73 -7.45 22.94 8.46
CA ALA A 73 -7.19 23.71 7.24
C ALA A 73 -6.53 22.86 6.14
N SER A 74 -5.53 22.04 6.47
CA SER A 74 -4.85 21.19 5.49
C SER A 74 -5.73 20.03 5.01
N ARG A 75 -6.56 19.44 5.90
CA ARG A 75 -7.62 18.50 5.53
C ARG A 75 -8.65 19.13 4.58
N MET A 76 -9.04 20.37 4.84
CA MET A 76 -9.96 21.14 3.98
C MET A 76 -9.31 21.45 2.60
N SER A 77 -8.04 21.85 2.56
CA SER A 77 -7.33 22.04 1.29
C SER A 77 -7.24 20.74 0.46
N TYR A 78 -7.05 19.58 1.11
CA TYR A 78 -7.08 18.29 0.44
C TYR A 78 -8.45 17.96 -0.16
N THR A 79 -9.55 18.15 0.60
CA THR A 79 -10.91 17.89 0.07
C THR A 79 -11.30 18.85 -1.06
N TRP A 80 -10.86 20.12 -1.01
CA TRP A 80 -10.97 21.05 -2.14
C TRP A 80 -10.13 20.62 -3.34
N GLY A 81 -8.94 20.05 -3.11
CA GLY A 81 -8.13 19.42 -4.15
C GLY A 81 -8.89 18.28 -4.84
N VAL A 82 -9.46 17.36 -4.07
CA VAL A 82 -10.26 16.23 -4.59
C VAL A 82 -11.48 16.74 -5.38
N ALA A 83 -12.22 17.72 -4.85
CA ALA A 83 -13.36 18.31 -5.55
C ALA A 83 -12.95 18.97 -6.89
N ARG A 84 -11.81 19.70 -6.90
CA ARG A 84 -11.23 20.30 -8.11
C ARG A 84 -10.80 19.24 -9.12
N ALA A 85 -10.20 18.14 -8.67
CA ALA A 85 -9.79 17.03 -9.52
C ALA A 85 -11.00 16.32 -10.14
N ILE A 86 -12.09 16.11 -9.39
CA ILE A 86 -13.36 15.57 -9.90
C ILE A 86 -13.98 16.52 -10.92
N ALA A 87 -14.02 17.83 -10.64
CA ALA A 87 -14.55 18.84 -11.58
C ALA A 87 -13.75 18.90 -12.90
N LYS A 88 -12.41 18.90 -12.83
CA LYS A 88 -11.54 18.78 -14.02
C LYS A 88 -11.77 17.47 -14.78
N SER A 89 -12.08 16.40 -14.05
CA SER A 89 -12.31 15.05 -14.59
C SER A 89 -13.63 14.90 -15.34
N LEU A 90 -14.59 15.82 -15.20
CA LEU A 90 -15.81 15.86 -16.04
C LEU A 90 -15.48 15.99 -17.53
N ARG A 91 -14.27 16.46 -17.90
CA ARG A 91 -13.78 16.45 -19.29
C ARG A 91 -13.69 15.03 -19.89
N MET A 92 -13.62 13.97 -19.08
CA MET A 92 -13.68 12.58 -19.54
C MET A 92 -15.04 12.21 -20.15
N CYS A 93 -16.12 12.95 -19.82
CA CYS A 93 -17.44 12.79 -20.44
C CYS A 93 -17.48 13.18 -21.93
N ARG A 94 -16.36 13.60 -22.52
CA ARG A 94 -16.17 13.73 -23.98
C ARG A 94 -15.86 12.40 -24.68
N TYR A 95 -15.50 11.37 -23.92
CA TYR A 95 -15.10 10.05 -24.41
C TYR A 95 -16.02 8.95 -23.88
N ILE A 96 -16.40 9.02 -22.60
CA ILE A 96 -17.32 8.05 -21.96
C ILE A 96 -18.65 8.70 -21.56
N SER A 97 -19.72 7.92 -21.44
CA SER A 97 -21.01 8.43 -20.96
C SER A 97 -20.94 8.89 -19.50
N PRO A 98 -21.84 9.79 -19.05
CA PRO A 98 -21.93 10.18 -17.63
C PRO A 98 -22.11 8.99 -16.68
N ALA A 99 -22.84 7.95 -17.10
CA ALA A 99 -22.98 6.70 -16.34
C ALA A 99 -21.64 5.94 -16.25
N GLY A 100 -20.85 5.94 -17.32
CA GLY A 100 -19.49 5.38 -17.31
C GLY A 100 -18.54 6.15 -16.39
N PHE A 101 -18.62 7.49 -16.37
CA PHE A 101 -17.87 8.34 -15.45
C PHE A 101 -18.27 8.08 -13.99
N LEU A 102 -19.57 8.01 -13.68
CA LEU A 102 -20.06 7.70 -12.34
C LEU A 102 -19.68 6.28 -11.89
N ARG A 103 -19.69 5.28 -12.78
CA ARG A 103 -19.18 3.92 -12.49
C ARG A 103 -17.70 3.97 -12.13
N ALA A 104 -16.87 4.64 -12.93
CA ALA A 104 -15.43 4.76 -12.67
C ALA A 104 -15.16 5.49 -11.34
N LEU A 105 -15.85 6.60 -11.07
CA LEU A 105 -15.73 7.33 -9.80
C LEU A 105 -16.22 6.50 -8.60
N SER A 106 -17.26 5.68 -8.77
CA SER A 106 -17.76 4.77 -7.73
C SER A 106 -16.77 3.65 -7.42
N GLY A 107 -16.16 3.05 -8.46
CA GLY A 107 -15.12 2.03 -8.30
C GLY A 107 -13.81 2.57 -7.70
N LEU A 108 -13.42 3.80 -8.04
CA LEU A 108 -12.31 4.48 -7.36
C LEU A 108 -12.61 4.74 -5.87
N ARG A 109 -13.88 4.99 -5.52
CA ARG A 109 -14.33 5.21 -4.14
C ARG A 109 -14.70 3.94 -3.37
N SER A 110 -14.66 2.76 -4.00
CA SER A 110 -14.90 1.46 -3.33
C SER A 110 -13.62 0.77 -2.88
N MET A 111 -12.46 1.20 -3.40
CA MET A 111 -11.15 0.89 -2.83
C MET A 111 -11.04 1.52 -1.44
N SER A 112 -10.44 0.78 -0.50
CA SER A 112 -10.42 1.15 0.92
C SER A 112 -9.00 1.31 1.41
N SER A 113 -8.65 2.52 1.84
CA SER A 113 -7.43 2.84 2.57
C SER A 113 -7.61 2.75 4.10
N ALA A 114 -8.77 2.27 4.59
CA ALA A 114 -9.08 2.22 6.03
C ALA A 114 -8.09 1.33 6.83
N TRP A 115 -7.47 0.35 6.18
CA TRP A 115 -6.42 -0.47 6.78
C TRP A 115 -5.18 0.36 7.19
N LEU A 116 -4.88 1.49 6.52
CA LEU A 116 -3.77 2.37 6.89
C LEU A 116 -3.94 2.97 8.30
N ALA A 117 -5.16 3.03 8.84
CA ALA A 117 -5.41 3.45 10.21
C ALA A 117 -4.76 2.51 11.24
N SER A 118 -4.37 1.27 10.88
CA SER A 118 -3.59 0.38 11.74
C SER A 118 -2.16 0.85 12.00
N LEU A 119 -1.66 1.82 11.22
CA LEU A 119 -0.38 2.50 11.47
C LEU A 119 -0.49 3.61 12.55
N GLY A 120 -1.72 3.97 12.94
CA GLY A 120 -1.98 5.10 13.83
C GLY A 120 -1.51 6.44 13.24
N ASP A 121 -1.08 7.36 14.10
CA ASP A 121 -0.57 8.68 13.70
C ASP A 121 0.90 8.67 13.22
N GLN A 122 1.50 7.50 12.99
CA GLN A 122 2.88 7.40 12.51
C GLN A 122 2.97 7.81 11.03
N PRO A 123 3.95 8.64 10.64
CA PRO A 123 4.18 8.98 9.24
C PRO A 123 4.60 7.74 8.43
N TYR A 124 4.24 7.71 7.16
CA TYR A 124 4.54 6.62 6.23
C TYR A 124 4.66 7.13 4.79
N LEU A 125 5.45 6.43 3.98
CA LEU A 125 5.48 6.62 2.53
C LEU A 125 4.54 5.62 1.87
N HIS A 126 3.74 6.07 0.91
CA HIS A 126 2.83 5.20 0.17
C HIS A 126 3.20 5.19 -1.32
N LEU A 127 3.60 4.04 -1.85
CA LEU A 127 3.87 3.85 -3.27
C LEU A 127 2.55 3.69 -4.03
N ASP A 128 1.96 4.84 -4.34
CA ASP A 128 0.64 5.00 -4.96
C ASP A 128 0.62 4.48 -6.41
N MET A 129 1.67 4.77 -7.19
CA MET A 129 1.85 4.27 -8.55
C MET A 129 3.31 3.88 -8.79
N LEU A 130 3.54 2.76 -9.49
CA LEU A 130 4.83 2.38 -10.06
C LEU A 130 4.63 1.86 -11.49
N VAL A 131 5.38 2.41 -12.44
CA VAL A 131 5.37 2.03 -13.85
C VAL A 131 6.79 1.79 -14.35
N VAL A 132 6.98 0.76 -15.18
CA VAL A 132 8.17 0.57 -16.02
C VAL A 132 7.69 0.38 -17.45
N GLN A 133 8.12 1.23 -18.38
CA GLN A 133 7.67 1.14 -19.78
C GLN A 133 8.06 -0.22 -20.40
N PRO A 134 7.27 -0.78 -21.34
CA PRO A 134 7.43 -2.18 -21.79
C PRO A 134 8.85 -2.52 -22.26
N GLN A 135 9.48 -1.62 -23.02
CA GLN A 135 10.83 -1.76 -23.58
C GLN A 135 11.97 -1.73 -22.54
N TYR A 136 11.68 -1.38 -21.29
CA TYR A 136 12.65 -1.33 -20.19
C TYR A 136 12.39 -2.41 -19.11
N ARG A 137 11.35 -3.25 -19.26
CA ARG A 137 11.04 -4.31 -18.28
C ARG A 137 12.15 -5.36 -18.24
N GLY A 138 12.31 -6.01 -17.07
CA GLY A 138 13.41 -6.96 -16.80
C GLY A 138 14.77 -6.33 -16.49
N GLN A 139 15.02 -5.07 -16.87
CA GLN A 139 16.34 -4.41 -16.75
C GLN A 139 16.59 -3.74 -15.37
N GLY A 140 15.92 -4.21 -14.31
CA GLY A 140 16.15 -3.75 -12.93
C GLY A 140 15.68 -2.33 -12.58
N TRP A 141 14.96 -1.61 -13.46
CA TRP A 141 14.54 -0.22 -13.18
C TRP A 141 13.62 -0.05 -11.97
N VAL A 142 12.85 -1.08 -11.57
CA VAL A 142 12.12 -1.10 -10.29
C VAL A 142 13.07 -0.87 -9.11
N ARG A 143 14.24 -1.51 -9.09
CA ARG A 143 15.23 -1.37 -8.01
C ARG A 143 15.74 0.07 -7.88
N LYS A 144 15.86 0.81 -9.00
CA LYS A 144 16.28 2.22 -8.99
C LYS A 144 15.25 3.16 -8.32
N ILE A 145 13.98 2.77 -8.24
CA ILE A 145 12.95 3.46 -7.44
C ILE A 145 12.90 2.90 -6.01
N MET A 146 12.79 1.56 -5.87
CA MET A 146 12.53 0.92 -4.58
C MET A 146 13.71 1.04 -3.60
N SER A 147 14.96 0.95 -4.07
CA SER A 147 16.13 1.03 -3.18
C SER A 147 16.26 2.38 -2.45
N PRO A 148 16.19 3.56 -3.10
CA PRO A 148 16.21 4.83 -2.38
C PRO A 148 14.93 5.06 -1.55
N LEU A 149 13.74 4.68 -2.06
CA LEU A 149 12.49 4.82 -1.32
C LEU A 149 12.52 4.06 0.02
N LEU A 150 12.98 2.81 0.00
CA LEU A 150 13.07 1.98 1.21
C LEU A 150 14.29 2.34 2.08
N ALA A 151 15.32 2.99 1.52
CA ALA A 151 16.39 3.58 2.32
C ALA A 151 15.87 4.76 3.16
N GLU A 152 15.07 5.65 2.56
CA GLU A 152 14.41 6.76 3.27
C GLU A 152 13.50 6.23 4.40
N CYS A 153 12.72 5.16 4.12
CA CYS A 153 11.89 4.51 5.15
C CYS A 153 12.71 3.95 6.33
N ARG A 154 13.86 3.31 6.06
CA ARG A 154 14.73 2.78 7.13
C ARG A 154 15.39 3.89 7.94
N GLU A 155 15.93 4.90 7.27
CA GLU A 155 16.58 6.07 7.90
C GLU A 155 15.61 6.82 8.83
N ARG A 156 14.40 7.12 8.32
CA ARG A 156 13.35 7.82 9.06
C ARG A 156 12.58 6.93 10.04
N ARG A 157 12.82 5.62 10.04
CA ARG A 157 12.09 4.58 10.80
C ARG A 157 10.56 4.61 10.57
N ILE A 158 10.16 4.79 9.32
CA ILE A 158 8.74 4.84 8.89
C ILE A 158 8.38 3.65 8.01
N ALA A 159 7.10 3.29 7.98
CA ALA A 159 6.60 2.26 7.09
C ALA A 159 6.60 2.72 5.61
N CYS A 160 6.72 1.76 4.69
CA CYS A 160 6.32 1.92 3.31
C CYS A 160 5.06 1.08 3.05
N THR A 161 4.02 1.66 2.44
CA THR A 161 2.78 0.96 2.08
C THR A 161 2.51 1.01 0.58
N LEU A 162 1.70 0.08 0.10
CA LEU A 162 1.09 0.09 -1.23
C LEU A 162 -0.15 -0.79 -1.23
N GLU A 163 -1.02 -0.62 -2.22
CA GLU A 163 -1.93 -1.67 -2.63
C GLU A 163 -1.67 -2.09 -4.09
N THR A 164 -2.14 -3.28 -4.46
CA THR A 164 -2.20 -3.68 -5.87
C THR A 164 -3.38 -4.62 -6.11
N GLN A 165 -4.03 -4.48 -7.26
CA GLN A 165 -5.13 -5.36 -7.69
C GLN A 165 -4.64 -6.51 -8.59
N ASN A 166 -3.35 -6.53 -8.89
CA ASN A 166 -2.72 -7.49 -9.78
C ASN A 166 -1.88 -8.49 -8.95
N PRO A 167 -2.31 -9.76 -8.79
CA PRO A 167 -1.62 -10.72 -7.92
C PRO A 167 -0.19 -11.03 -8.39
N ARG A 168 0.16 -10.77 -9.65
CA ARG A 168 1.54 -10.95 -10.17
C ARG A 168 2.54 -9.95 -9.58
N ASN A 169 2.05 -8.84 -9.02
CA ASN A 169 2.88 -7.83 -8.36
C ASN A 169 3.22 -8.19 -6.90
N VAL A 170 2.48 -9.11 -6.27
CA VAL A 170 2.68 -9.49 -4.85
C VAL A 170 4.12 -9.97 -4.62
N GLY A 171 4.55 -11.00 -5.36
CA GLY A 171 5.91 -11.56 -5.25
C GLY A 171 7.03 -10.57 -5.61
N LEU A 172 6.73 -9.56 -6.44
CA LEU A 172 7.67 -8.46 -6.72
C LEU A 172 7.88 -7.59 -5.48
N TYR A 173 6.85 -7.30 -4.71
CA TYR A 173 6.95 -6.48 -3.50
C TYR A 173 7.41 -7.29 -2.27
N GLU A 174 7.05 -8.57 -2.17
CA GLU A 174 7.59 -9.50 -1.15
C GLU A 174 9.13 -9.59 -1.23
N HIS A 175 9.69 -9.60 -2.45
CA HIS A 175 11.15 -9.53 -2.66
C HIS A 175 11.81 -8.28 -2.05
N TYR A 176 11.06 -7.17 -1.90
CA TYR A 176 11.52 -5.95 -1.24
C TYR A 176 11.21 -5.87 0.26
N GLY A 177 10.66 -6.93 0.87
CA GLY A 177 10.35 -6.99 2.31
C GLY A 177 8.92 -6.54 2.69
N PHE A 178 8.05 -6.31 1.71
CA PHE A 178 6.63 -6.08 1.96
C PHE A 178 5.91 -7.37 2.35
N THR A 179 4.92 -7.30 3.23
CA THR A 179 4.01 -8.40 3.57
C THR A 179 2.57 -7.97 3.36
N ILE A 180 1.69 -8.92 2.98
CA ILE A 180 0.25 -8.69 2.92
C ILE A 180 -0.30 -8.57 4.36
N VAL A 181 -1.02 -7.50 4.65
CA VAL A 181 -1.70 -7.26 5.94
C VAL A 181 -3.23 -7.32 5.87
N ASP A 182 -3.79 -7.13 4.66
CA ASP A 182 -5.22 -7.28 4.37
C ASP A 182 -5.43 -7.66 2.88
N THR A 183 -6.59 -8.19 2.51
CA THR A 183 -6.96 -8.49 1.12
C THR A 183 -8.46 -8.26 0.91
N ILE A 184 -8.78 -7.12 0.31
CA ILE A 184 -10.14 -6.59 0.21
C ILE A 184 -10.75 -6.96 -1.14
N GLN A 185 -11.87 -7.68 -1.16
CA GLN A 185 -12.61 -7.98 -2.39
C GLN A 185 -13.28 -6.70 -2.91
N MET A 186 -13.04 -6.34 -4.17
CA MET A 186 -13.71 -5.19 -4.79
C MET A 186 -15.19 -5.49 -5.03
N ARG A 187 -16.07 -4.53 -4.72
CA ARG A 187 -17.52 -4.69 -4.93
C ARG A 187 -17.82 -4.88 -6.42
N ASN A 188 -18.67 -5.85 -6.74
CA ASN A 188 -19.13 -6.18 -8.10
C ASN A 188 -17.97 -6.56 -9.06
N SER A 189 -16.91 -7.18 -8.54
CA SER A 189 -15.72 -7.56 -9.30
C SER A 189 -15.01 -8.75 -8.66
N ASP A 190 -14.35 -9.58 -9.47
CA ASP A 190 -13.47 -10.65 -8.99
C ASP A 190 -12.12 -10.12 -8.49
N LEU A 191 -11.81 -8.84 -8.76
CA LEU A 191 -10.58 -8.18 -8.32
C LEU A 191 -10.45 -8.12 -6.79
N LYS A 192 -9.23 -8.37 -6.31
CA LYS A 192 -8.82 -8.26 -4.91
C LYS A 192 -7.77 -7.17 -4.78
N GLN A 193 -7.97 -6.23 -3.87
CA GLN A 193 -6.96 -5.26 -3.45
C GLN A 193 -6.08 -5.91 -2.39
N TYR A 194 -4.84 -6.25 -2.75
CA TYR A 194 -3.82 -6.75 -1.81
C TYR A 194 -3.17 -5.55 -1.11
N CYS A 195 -3.38 -5.42 0.20
CA CYS A 195 -2.85 -4.33 1.00
C CYS A 195 -1.52 -4.75 1.62
N MET A 196 -0.42 -4.05 1.31
CA MET A 196 0.94 -4.49 1.63
C MET A 196 1.76 -3.43 2.38
N VAL A 197 2.55 -3.85 3.37
CA VAL A 197 3.44 -2.98 4.15
C VAL A 197 4.86 -3.54 4.23
N CYS A 198 5.86 -2.70 4.06
CA CYS A 198 7.23 -2.93 4.50
C CYS A 198 7.47 -2.10 5.77
N LEU A 199 7.70 -2.77 6.90
CA LEU A 199 8.03 -2.11 8.16
C LEU A 199 9.54 -1.80 8.24
N PRO A 200 9.95 -0.74 8.98
CA PRO A 200 11.36 -0.51 9.28
C PRO A 200 11.92 -1.70 10.09
N GLY A 201 12.93 -2.38 9.55
CA GLY A 201 13.51 -3.61 10.11
C GLY A 201 13.15 -4.90 9.35
N ASN A 202 12.25 -4.87 8.36
CA ASN A 202 12.09 -5.99 7.43
C ASN A 202 13.24 -5.99 6.41
N GLY A 203 14.31 -6.73 6.71
CA GLY A 203 15.56 -6.80 5.95
C GLY A 203 15.50 -7.45 4.56
N GLY A 204 14.74 -6.89 3.61
CA GLY A 204 14.77 -7.27 2.20
C GLY A 204 16.14 -7.02 1.57
N LEU A 205 16.89 -8.10 1.30
CA LEU A 205 18.27 -8.17 0.76
C LEU A 205 19.38 -7.47 1.57
N ALA A 206 19.14 -6.30 2.18
CA ALA A 206 20.18 -5.45 2.76
C ALA A 206 20.72 -5.89 4.14
N GLU A 207 20.02 -6.75 4.88
CA GLU A 207 20.46 -7.18 6.22
C GLU A 207 21.25 -8.50 6.25
N ARG A 208 21.18 -9.30 5.18
CA ARG A 208 21.74 -10.66 5.16
C ARG A 208 23.27 -10.74 5.21
N GLU A 209 23.96 -9.63 5.03
CA GLU A 209 25.43 -9.58 4.98
C GLU A 209 26.08 -9.04 6.28
N SER A 210 25.29 -8.61 7.28
CA SER A 210 25.80 -7.79 8.40
C SER A 210 25.61 -8.39 9.81
N ARG A 211 24.61 -9.27 9.99
CA ARG A 211 24.00 -9.53 11.32
C ARG A 211 24.49 -10.81 12.03
N ALA A 212 25.75 -11.20 11.81
CA ALA A 212 26.30 -12.52 12.20
C ALA A 212 27.15 -12.55 13.49
N SER A 213 26.80 -11.76 14.51
CA SER A 213 27.46 -11.77 15.83
C SER A 213 26.47 -11.61 16.98
N ASP A 214 26.80 -12.28 18.11
CA ASP A 214 26.38 -12.05 19.50
C ASP A 214 24.88 -12.07 19.88
N SER A 215 24.48 -13.09 20.66
CA SER A 215 23.39 -12.98 21.65
C SER A 215 23.47 -14.04 22.76
N HIS A 216 23.43 -13.61 24.03
CA HIS A 216 23.40 -14.44 25.25
C HIS A 216 22.72 -13.68 26.41
N VAL A 217 21.55 -14.14 26.90
CA VAL A 217 20.91 -13.71 28.17
C VAL A 217 20.13 -14.89 28.79
N VAL A 218 19.91 -14.88 30.12
CA VAL A 218 19.30 -15.95 30.95
C VAL A 218 17.87 -15.57 31.39
N THR A 219 17.05 -16.54 31.84
CA THR A 219 15.58 -16.39 32.09
C THR A 219 15.12 -16.82 33.49
N GLN A 220 13.98 -16.24 33.95
CA GLN A 220 13.04 -16.55 35.07
C GLN A 220 12.22 -15.24 35.34
N HIS A 221 11.08 -15.10 36.04
CA HIS A 221 9.95 -15.89 36.60
C HIS A 221 8.91 -14.83 37.09
N ASP A 222 7.59 -15.02 37.25
CA ASP A 222 6.58 -15.95 36.71
C ASP A 222 5.16 -15.39 37.04
N GLY A 223 4.04 -16.04 36.69
CA GLY A 223 2.69 -15.55 37.10
C GLY A 223 1.44 -16.24 36.52
N GLU A 224 0.34 -16.26 37.28
CA GLU A 224 -0.94 -16.88 36.89
C GLU A 224 -1.66 -16.16 35.74
N GLY A 225 -2.29 -16.93 34.84
CA GLY A 225 -2.97 -16.38 33.65
C GLY A 225 -4.29 -17.08 33.30
N VAL A 226 -5.25 -16.30 32.79
CA VAL A 226 -6.53 -16.81 32.25
C VAL A 226 -6.26 -17.66 31.01
N ARG A 227 -6.76 -18.90 30.99
CA ARG A 227 -6.73 -19.77 29.81
C ARG A 227 -7.69 -19.27 28.72
N MET A 228 -7.21 -18.40 27.85
CA MET A 228 -7.80 -18.19 26.52
C MET A 228 -7.37 -19.32 25.59
N ASN A 229 -8.26 -19.78 24.70
CA ASN A 229 -8.01 -20.92 23.82
C ASN A 229 -7.39 -20.44 22.49
N LEU A 230 -6.15 -19.98 22.54
CA LEU A 230 -5.51 -19.19 21.48
C LEU A 230 -5.08 -20.06 20.27
N THR A 231 -6.04 -20.48 19.45
CA THR A 231 -5.80 -21.38 18.30
C THR A 231 -4.98 -20.76 17.17
N ASN A 232 -4.95 -19.43 17.03
CA ASN A 232 -4.22 -18.74 15.97
C ASN A 232 -3.49 -17.48 16.48
N LEU A 233 -2.20 -17.63 16.80
CA LEU A 233 -1.29 -16.53 17.14
C LEU A 233 -0.35 -16.23 15.97
N ARG A 234 -0.23 -14.96 15.58
CA ARG A 234 0.76 -14.52 14.58
C ARG A 234 1.58 -13.34 15.10
N LEU A 235 2.87 -13.58 15.31
CA LEU A 235 3.85 -12.52 15.59
C LEU A 235 3.93 -11.58 14.38
N MET A 236 3.88 -10.27 14.59
CA MET A 236 4.02 -9.26 13.53
C MET A 236 5.31 -8.46 13.64
N ASN A 237 5.81 -8.25 14.86
CA ASN A 237 7.17 -7.80 15.19
C ASN A 237 7.44 -8.08 16.69
N GLU A 238 8.57 -7.61 17.23
CA GLU A 238 8.98 -7.77 18.63
C GLU A 238 8.02 -7.13 19.67
N GLN A 239 7.05 -6.31 19.25
CA GLN A 239 6.14 -5.56 20.12
C GLN A 239 4.65 -5.79 19.81
N VAL A 240 4.32 -6.57 18.79
CA VAL A 240 2.94 -6.78 18.32
C VAL A 240 2.70 -8.24 17.93
N ILE A 241 1.81 -8.88 18.68
CA ILE A 241 1.24 -10.19 18.34
C ILE A 241 -0.23 -9.97 17.97
N ARG A 242 -0.66 -10.54 16.84
CA ARG A 242 -2.06 -10.53 16.43
C ARG A 242 -2.70 -11.86 16.82
N ILE A 243 -3.70 -11.76 17.68
CA ILE A 243 -4.47 -12.89 18.19
C ILE A 243 -5.72 -13.05 17.32
N TYR A 244 -5.97 -14.26 16.86
CA TYR A 244 -7.20 -14.67 16.21
C TYR A 244 -7.82 -15.80 17.02
N ASP A 245 -9.01 -15.56 17.53
CA ASP A 245 -9.90 -16.56 18.11
C ASP A 245 -11.07 -16.71 17.12
N THR A 246 -11.41 -17.94 16.74
CA THR A 246 -12.49 -18.22 15.78
C THR A 246 -13.88 -18.17 16.41
N ASP A 247 -13.93 -18.25 17.75
CA ASP A 247 -15.15 -18.49 18.51
C ASP A 247 -15.62 -17.19 19.20
N LEU A 248 -14.76 -16.17 19.26
CA LEU A 248 -15.10 -14.80 19.69
C LEU A 248 -15.71 -13.96 18.55
N PRO A 249 -16.96 -13.47 18.68
CA PRO A 249 -17.60 -12.67 17.65
C PRO A 249 -17.03 -11.23 17.63
N GLN A 250 -16.86 -10.65 16.43
CA GLN A 250 -16.09 -9.39 16.24
C GLN A 250 -16.61 -8.19 17.04
N ASN A 251 -17.90 -8.17 17.41
CA ASN A 251 -18.50 -7.11 18.23
C ASN A 251 -18.04 -7.12 19.70
N GLU A 252 -17.46 -8.22 20.19
CA GLU A 252 -16.95 -8.33 21.56
C GLU A 252 -15.46 -7.97 21.68
N ILE A 253 -14.76 -7.74 20.56
CA ILE A 253 -13.37 -7.29 20.50
C ILE A 253 -13.27 -5.78 20.80
N ALA A 254 -13.89 -5.35 21.90
CA ALA A 254 -13.99 -3.96 22.36
C ALA A 254 -12.87 -3.54 23.32
N LYS A 255 -11.96 -4.46 23.69
CA LYS A 255 -10.82 -4.18 24.57
C LYS A 255 -9.48 -4.35 23.85
N LYS A 256 -8.72 -3.25 23.82
CA LYS A 256 -7.33 -3.23 23.36
C LYS A 256 -6.47 -4.03 24.34
N LEU A 257 -6.16 -5.28 24.01
CA LEU A 257 -5.32 -6.14 24.84
C LEU A 257 -3.85 -5.68 24.70
N ILE A 258 -3.39 -4.86 25.64
CA ILE A 258 -1.98 -4.46 25.75
C ILE A 258 -1.27 -5.50 26.62
N MET A 259 -0.65 -6.49 25.98
CA MET A 259 0.28 -7.40 26.63
C MET A 259 1.65 -6.73 26.63
N ASN A 260 2.14 -6.32 27.80
CA ASN A 260 3.44 -5.66 27.93
C ASN A 260 4.60 -6.64 27.68
N ASP A 261 4.43 -7.90 28.10
CA ASP A 261 5.39 -8.98 27.96
C ASP A 261 4.69 -10.24 27.43
N VAL A 262 5.35 -10.97 26.52
CA VAL A 262 4.89 -12.30 26.05
C VAL A 262 6.06 -13.27 26.05
N ILE A 263 6.22 -14.00 27.15
CA ILE A 263 7.28 -15.00 27.31
C ILE A 263 6.80 -16.33 26.71
N ILE A 264 7.27 -16.65 25.50
CA ILE A 264 7.04 -17.96 24.86
C ILE A 264 8.05 -18.96 25.46
N SER A 265 7.62 -19.72 26.48
CA SER A 265 8.48 -20.64 27.22
C SER A 265 8.86 -21.92 26.45
N ALA A 266 8.06 -22.33 25.46
CA ALA A 266 8.39 -23.40 24.52
C ALA A 266 7.60 -23.27 23.21
N ILE A 267 8.19 -23.74 22.10
CA ILE A 267 7.48 -24.04 20.85
C ILE A 267 7.60 -25.54 20.62
N LEU A 268 6.53 -26.28 20.90
CA LEU A 268 6.47 -27.73 20.67
C LEU A 268 5.95 -28.00 19.25
N SER A 269 6.82 -28.57 18.39
CA SER A 269 6.39 -29.09 17.10
C SER A 269 5.62 -30.39 17.30
N ILE A 270 4.29 -30.33 17.27
CA ILE A 270 3.45 -31.52 17.10
C ILE A 270 3.46 -31.85 15.61
N SER A 271 4.22 -32.87 15.24
CA SER A 271 4.17 -33.46 13.91
C SER A 271 3.01 -34.48 13.84
N MET A 272 2.14 -34.31 12.84
CA MET A 272 1.18 -35.29 12.33
C MET A 272 1.22 -35.25 10.80
#